data_AF-A0A3D3XA26-F1
#
_entry.id   AF-A0A3D3XA26-F1
#
_cell.length_a   1.000
_cell.length_b   1.000
_cell.length_c   1.000
_cell.angle_alpha   90.00
_cell.angle_beta   90.00
_cell.angle_gamma   90.00
#
_symmetry.space_group_name_H-M   'P 1'
#
loop_
_entity.id
_entity.type
_entity.pdbx_description
1 polymer ?
#
loop_
_entity_poly.entity_id
_entity_poly.type
_entity_poly.pdbx_seq_one_letter_code
_entity_poly.pdbx_strand_id
1 'polypeptide(L)' 'QILPAFAGISVFRWDINIRESTVLGLVGAGGIGLQLQASLNVLAWPQVTLILISIFISVLISEWVSAKVRHAII' A
#
# COMPACT_ATOMS: atom_id res chain seq x y z
N GLN A 1 22.09 -4.13 17.15
CA GLN A 1 20.98 -4.95 17.71
C GLN A 1 19.58 -4.34 17.48
N ILE A 2 19.42 -3.03 17.32
CA ILE A 2 18.09 -2.40 17.13
C ILE A 2 17.76 -2.12 15.66
N LEU A 3 18.79 -1.87 14.84
CA LEU A 3 18.66 -1.47 13.44
C LEU A 3 17.87 -2.45 12.54
N PRO A 4 18.04 -3.79 12.66
CA PRO A 4 17.27 -4.73 11.84
C PRO A 4 15.78 -4.77 12.22
N ALA A 5 15.48 -4.67 13.52
CA ALA A 5 14.11 -4.60 14.02
C ALA A 5 13.42 -3.28 13.61
N PHE A 6 14.16 -2.17 13.65
CA PHE A 6 13.66 -0.86 13.24
C PHE A 6 13.37 -0.80 11.74
N ALA A 7 14.20 -1.42 10.90
CA ALA A 7 13.97 -1.55 9.47
C ALA A 7 12.69 -2.37 9.16
N GLY A 8 12.50 -3.51 9.83
CA GLY A 8 11.28 -4.31 9.69
C GLY A 8 10.01 -3.56 10.10
N ILE A 9 10.05 -2.85 11.22
CA ILE A 9 8.90 -2.05 11.69
C ILE A 9 8.61 -0.88 10.73
N SER A 10 9.63 -0.22 10.20
CA SER A 10 9.46 0.90 9.27
C SER A 10 8.80 0.47 7.95
N VAL A 11 9.24 -0.67 7.39
CA VAL A 11 8.62 -1.26 6.19
C VAL A 11 7.18 -1.67 6.46
N PHE A 12 6.92 -2.33 7.58
CA PHE A 12 5.58 -2.76 7.96
C PHE A 12 4.63 -1.56 8.14
N ARG A 13 5.11 -0.49 8.77
CA ARG A 13 4.32 0.75 8.91
C ARG A 13 4.08 1.42 7.57
N TRP A 14 5.06 1.47 6.68
CA TRP A 14 4.91 2.05 5.35
C TRP A 14 3.82 1.32 4.54
N ASP A 15 3.78 0.00 4.59
CA ASP A 15 2.74 -0.82 3.97
C ASP A 15 1.33 -0.51 4.51
N ILE A 16 1.19 -0.47 5.83
CA ILE A 16 -0.08 -0.12 6.49
C ILE A 16 -0.55 1.26 6.03
N ASN A 17 0.35 2.25 5.97
CA ASN A 17 0.00 3.61 5.56
C ASN A 17 -0.51 3.66 4.11
N ILE A 18 0.03 2.86 3.18
CA ILE A 18 -0.46 2.79 1.79
C ILE A 18 -1.87 2.19 1.75
N ARG A 19 -2.09 1.11 2.49
CA ARG A 19 -3.39 0.43 2.56
C ARG A 19 -4.46 1.32 3.21
N GLU A 20 -4.11 1.95 4.33
CA GLU A 20 -4.94 2.93 5.03
C GLU A 20 -5.23 4.14 4.15
N SER A 21 -4.28 4.66 3.37
CA SER A 21 -4.54 5.76 2.43
C SER A 21 -5.60 5.42 1.38
N THR A 22 -5.74 4.14 1.02
CA THR A 22 -6.78 3.70 0.09
C THR A 22 -8.16 3.72 0.76
N VAL A 23 -8.26 3.26 2.01
CA VAL A 23 -9.52 3.27 2.77
C VAL A 23 -9.91 4.69 3.19
N LEU A 24 -8.94 5.46 3.69
CA LEU A 24 -9.10 6.86 4.10
C LEU A 24 -9.46 7.76 2.90
N GLY A 25 -8.94 7.45 1.71
CA GLY A 25 -9.32 8.16 0.49
C GLY A 25 -10.80 8.01 0.11
N LEU A 26 -11.46 6.91 0.51
CA LEU A 26 -12.90 6.72 0.29
C LEU A 26 -13.76 7.60 1.19
N VAL A 27 -13.28 7.95 2.39
CA VAL A 27 -13.96 8.86 3.33
C VAL A 27 -13.59 10.34 3.15
N GLY A 28 -12.82 10.66 2.10
CA GLY A 28 -12.48 12.04 1.73
C GLY A 28 -11.21 12.59 2.38
N ALA A 29 -10.41 11.77 3.06
CA ALA A 29 -9.14 12.21 3.68
C ALA A 29 -8.01 12.46 2.67
N GLY A 30 -8.21 12.17 1.38
CA GLY A 30 -7.21 12.31 0.32
C GLY A 30 -6.47 11.01 -0.01
N GLY A 31 -5.62 11.05 -1.04
CA GLY A 31 -4.76 9.94 -1.46
C GLY A 31 -5.34 9.05 -2.58
N ILE A 32 -4.79 7.83 -2.71
CA ILE A 32 -5.08 6.89 -3.82
C ILE A 32 -6.56 6.47 -3.83
N GLY A 33 -7.17 6.34 -2.65
CA GLY A 33 -8.59 6.01 -2.52
C GLY A 33 -9.54 7.07 -3.08
N LEU A 34 -9.11 8.33 -3.12
CA LEU A 34 -9.92 9.43 -3.64
C LEU A 34 -10.00 9.37 -5.17
N GLN A 35 -8.88 9.01 -5.83
CA GLN A 35 -8.84 8.74 -7.28
C GLN A 35 -9.62 7.48 -7.66
N LEU A 36 -9.59 6.45 -6.80
CA LEU A 36 -10.43 5.26 -6.98
C LEU A 36 -11.92 5.63 -6.97
N GLN A 37 -12.36 6.37 -5.94
CA GLN A 37 -13.74 6.85 -5.84
C GLN A 37 -14.13 7.74 -7.02
N ALA A 38 -13.26 8.68 -7.42
CA ALA A 38 -13.53 9.52 -8.59
C ALA A 38 -13.71 8.68 -9.86
N SER A 39 -12.86 7.68 -10.08
CA SER A 39 -12.94 6.77 -11.24
C SER A 39 -14.19 5.88 -11.21
N LEU A 40 -14.62 5.45 -10.01
CA LEU A 40 -15.87 4.70 -9.82
C LEU A 40 -17.10 5.56 -10.12
N ASN A 41 -17.11 6.82 -9.69
CA ASN A 41 -18.22 7.75 -9.94
C ASN A 41 -18.48 8.01 -11.43
N VAL A 42 -17.42 8.01 -12.25
CA VAL A 42 -17.53 8.18 -13.71
C VAL A 42 -17.58 6.83 -14.45
N LEU A 43 -17.68 5.70 -13.74
CA LEU A 43 -17.67 4.34 -14.28
C LEU A 43 -16.47 4.05 -15.22
N ALA A 44 -15.33 4.68 -14.94
CA ALA A 44 -14.11 4.49 -15.73
C ALA A 44 -13.35 3.24 -15.26
N TRP A 45 -13.89 2.07 -15.64
CA TRP A 45 -13.35 0.76 -15.31
C TRP A 45 -11.85 0.57 -15.63
N PRO A 46 -11.28 1.11 -16.72
CA PRO A 46 -9.84 1.01 -16.96
C PRO A 46 -9.00 1.64 -15.86
N GLN A 47 -9.41 2.80 -15.34
CA GLN A 47 -8.69 3.52 -14.30
C GLN A 47 -8.86 2.84 -12.94
N VAL A 48 -10.06 2.34 -12.64
CA VAL A 48 -10.33 1.52 -11.45
C VAL A 48 -9.41 0.31 -11.40
N THR A 49 -9.33 -0.46 -12.49
CA THR A 49 -8.47 -1.65 -12.58
C THR A 49 -7.00 -1.30 -12.42
N LEU A 50 -6.54 -0.20 -13.02
CA LEU A 50 -5.14 0.24 -12.92
C LEU A 50 -4.77 0.63 -11.48
N ILE A 51 -5.67 1.30 -10.77
CA ILE A 51 -5.50 1.62 -9.34
C ILE A 51 -5.47 0.33 -8.51
N LEU A 52 -6.39 -0.61 -8.73
CA LEU A 52 -6.38 -1.90 -8.03
C LEU A 52 -5.09 -2.69 -8.27
N ILE A 53 -4.59 -2.73 -9.49
CA ILE A 53 -3.30 -3.36 -9.83
C ILE A 53 -2.15 -2.67 -9.10
N SER A 54 -2.12 -1.34 -9.05
CA SER A 54 -1.08 -0.60 -8.33
C SER A 54 -1.04 -0.94 -6.83
N ILE A 55 -2.21 -1.05 -6.19
CA ILE A 55 -2.33 -1.46 -4.79
C ILE A 55 -1.82 -2.89 -4.64
N PHE A 56 -2.24 -3.80 -5.52
CA PHE A 56 -1.81 -5.19 -5.49
C PHE A 56 -0.29 -5.33 -5.62
N ILE A 57 0.34 -4.60 -6.56
CA ILE A 57 1.80 -4.56 -6.71
C ILE A 57 2.46 -4.03 -5.44
N SER A 58 1.92 -2.97 -4.83
CA SER A 58 2.45 -2.44 -3.57
C SER A 58 2.46 -3.49 -2.46
N VAL A 59 1.40 -4.29 -2.35
CA VAL A 59 1.32 -5.38 -1.37
C VAL A 59 2.38 -6.45 -1.66
N LEU A 60 2.56 -6.85 -2.92
CA LEU A 60 3.58 -7.83 -3.30
C LEU A 60 5.01 -7.34 -2.98
N ILE A 61 5.29 -6.07 -3.26
CA ILE A 61 6.58 -5.46 -2.92
C ILE A 61 6.79 -5.49 -1.41
N SER A 62 5.76 -5.13 -0.64
CA SER A 62 5.82 -5.15 0.82
C SER A 62 6.07 -6.55 1.38
N GLU A 63 5.36 -7.57 0.89
CA GLU A 63 5.60 -8.98 1.27
C GLU A 63 7.03 -9.41 0.95
N TRP A 64 7.55 -9.02 -0.22
CA TRP A 64 8.92 -9.34 -0.63
C TRP A 64 9.97 -8.64 0.26
N VAL A 65 9.77 -7.35 0.56
CA VAL A 65 10.67 -6.60 1.45
C VAL A 65 10.60 -7.17 2.87
N SER A 66 9.40 -7.50 3.37
CA SER A 66 9.20 -8.14 4.67
C SER A 66 9.94 -9.48 4.75
N ALA A 67 9.80 -10.33 3.73
CA ALA A 67 10.53 -11.60 3.63
C ALA A 67 12.05 -11.40 3.59
N LYS A 68 12.53 -10.41 2.83
CA LYS A 68 13.96 -10.13 2.70
C LYS A 68 14.57 -9.54 3.98
N VAL A 69 13.84 -8.67 4.68
CA VAL A 69 14.23 -8.17 5.99
C VAL A 69 14.27 -9.32 7.00
N ARG A 70 13.29 -10.24 6.97
CA ARG A 70 13.29 -11.43 7.84
C ARG A 70 14.48 -12.35 7.58
N HIS A 71 14.85 -12.55 6.32
CA HIS A 71 16.03 -13.32 5.91
C HIS A 71 17.37 -12.63 6.21
N ALA A 72 17.40 -11.30 6.36
CA ALA A 72 18.60 -10.58 6.76
C ALA A 72 18.79 -10.52 8.28
N ILE A 73 17.76 -10.91 9.05
CA ILE A 73 17.77 -10.94 10.53
C ILE A 73 18.13 -12.35 11.06
N ILE A 74 17.95 -13.40 10.26
CA ILE A 74 18.38 -14.78 10.54
C ILE A 74 19.74 -15.01 9.88
#